data_AF-A0A523DFT6-F1
#
_entry.id   AF-A0A523DFT6-F1
#
_cell.length_a   1.000
_cell.length_b   1.000
_cell.length_c   1.000
_cell.angle_alpha   90.00
_cell.angle_beta   90.00
_cell.angle_gamma   90.00
#
_symmetry.space_group_name_H-M   'P 1'
#
loop_
_entity.id
_entity.type
_entity.pdbx_description
1 polymer ?
#
loop_
_entity_poly.entity_id
_entity_poly.type
_entity_poly.pdbx_seq_one_letter_code
_entity_poly.pdbx_strand_id
1 'polypeptide(L)'
;MDASINPFLEEKEEIVFSPFQGTFPMSTRGVELSEEAFLANRDVQEIFAARRANPTAAMSGAGTGPTTDAPPEAEAMRGLMEEGVERSDLALQQDFRFFPAGEGNTYSVIVFEVGKAGLTFGPDNVKAFGLVLRNDPDQGEIPVHQIDANFTISEDEGDDEDSATHTFSVTLSPGSHRLVWGVMDTTSRRITTVSKAFEVPDFATSELTLTSVAMAMSAMQQTQEPIDLARVYDFMRLGPFEINIDVDRVFDRDATISLLYFVMGTGVDSSTGQARIEVTHRVLLAVDDQSIAVLPQQVLASPAISQDIPLSQISQLEAGADYKLQIHVKDLVTGNELTHEVAFSVAPGGS
;
A
#
# COMPACT_ATOMS: atom_id res chain seq x y z
N MET A 1 27.40 47.34 6.22
CA MET A 1 27.79 45.92 6.32
C MET A 1 26.98 45.36 7.46
N ASP A 2 25.88 44.70 7.12
CA ASP A 2 24.91 44.18 8.07
C ASP A 2 25.44 42.84 8.60
N ALA A 3 25.63 42.73 9.90
CA ALA A 3 26.25 41.59 10.57
C ALA A 3 25.22 40.52 10.99
N SER A 4 24.05 40.51 10.34
CA SER A 4 22.92 39.62 10.62
C SER A 4 22.88 38.37 9.73
N ILE A 5 23.77 38.25 8.75
CA ILE A 5 23.89 37.07 7.90
C ILE A 5 24.97 36.17 8.47
N ASN A 6 24.60 34.95 8.84
CA ASN A 6 25.54 33.92 9.28
C ASN A 6 26.29 33.37 8.05
N PRO A 7 27.59 33.62 7.88
CA PRO A 7 28.35 33.25 6.69
C PRO A 7 28.54 31.73 6.51
N PHE A 8 28.08 30.90 7.45
CA PHE A 8 28.12 29.44 7.34
C PHE A 8 26.89 28.83 6.65
N LEU A 9 25.94 29.66 6.19
CA LEU A 9 24.72 29.22 5.50
C LEU A 9 24.64 29.65 4.02
N GLU A 10 25.60 30.44 3.51
CA GLU A 10 25.55 30.93 2.13
C GLU A 10 25.93 29.89 1.04
N GLU A 11 26.39 28.68 1.41
CA GLU A 11 26.86 27.67 0.45
C GLU A 11 26.62 26.21 0.89
N LYS A 12 25.40 25.82 1.26
CA LYS A 12 25.08 24.39 1.42
C LYS A 12 23.97 23.97 0.47
N GLU A 13 24.37 23.28 -0.60
CA GLU A 13 23.50 22.67 -1.63
C GLU A 13 22.62 21.54 -1.07
N GLU A 14 22.94 20.97 0.10
CA GLU A 14 22.29 19.80 0.70
C GLU A 14 22.10 19.99 2.22
N ILE A 15 20.88 19.77 2.72
CA ILE A 15 20.58 19.86 4.16
C ILE A 15 20.88 18.52 4.84
N VAL A 16 21.71 18.52 5.88
CA VAL A 16 22.02 17.33 6.68
C VAL A 16 21.27 17.40 8.01
N PHE A 17 20.35 16.45 8.25
CA PHE A 17 19.61 16.40 9.52
C PHE A 17 20.52 15.95 10.68
N SER A 18 20.17 16.32 11.91
CA SER A 18 20.82 15.78 13.13
C SER A 18 20.11 14.52 13.62
N PRO A 19 20.80 13.56 14.28
CA PRO A 19 20.18 12.33 14.76
C PRO A 19 19.02 12.65 15.71
N PHE A 20 17.80 12.21 15.37
CA PHE A 20 16.65 12.30 16.25
C PHE A 20 16.78 11.27 17.38
N GLN A 21 16.59 11.68 18.64
CA GLN A 21 16.72 10.80 19.82
C GLN A 21 15.46 9.96 20.11
N GLY A 22 14.40 10.08 19.30
CA GLY A 22 13.18 9.30 19.45
C GLY A 22 13.23 8.00 18.65
N THR A 23 13.95 7.00 19.13
CA THR A 23 13.73 5.61 18.68
C THR A 23 12.55 5.03 19.45
N PHE A 24 11.43 4.74 18.80
CA PHE A 24 10.44 3.85 19.38
C PHE A 24 11.01 2.43 19.38
N PRO A 25 11.14 1.75 20.53
CA PRO A 25 11.50 0.34 20.53
C PRO A 25 10.33 -0.46 19.97
N MET A 26 10.33 -0.74 18.66
CA MET A 26 9.49 -1.78 18.09
C MET A 26 10.05 -3.13 18.52
N SER A 27 9.39 -3.77 19.48
CA SER A 27 9.61 -5.18 19.78
C SER A 27 9.14 -6.00 18.58
N THR A 28 10.08 -6.48 17.76
CA THR A 28 9.86 -7.38 16.61
C THR A 28 9.43 -8.80 17.02
N ARG A 29 8.86 -9.00 18.23
CA ARG A 29 8.09 -10.21 18.51
C ARG A 29 6.87 -10.18 17.61
N GLY A 30 7.02 -10.73 16.39
CA GLY A 30 5.99 -11.04 15.42
C GLY A 30 4.94 -9.96 15.27
N VAL A 31 4.86 -9.34 14.09
CA VAL A 31 3.53 -8.94 13.63
C VAL A 31 2.74 -10.27 13.46
N GLU A 32 2.17 -10.77 14.56
CA GLU A 32 1.24 -11.89 14.56
C GLU A 32 -0.05 -11.33 13.96
N LEU A 33 -0.15 -11.42 12.63
CA LEU A 33 -1.45 -11.45 11.97
C LEU A 33 -2.19 -12.64 12.59
N SER A 34 -3.33 -12.38 13.23
CA SER A 34 -4.01 -13.38 14.06
C SER A 34 -4.33 -14.66 13.26
N GLU A 35 -4.43 -15.78 13.98
CA GLU A 35 -4.88 -17.09 13.45
C GLU A 35 -6.19 -16.98 12.65
N GLU A 36 -7.02 -15.97 12.93
CA GLU A 36 -8.27 -15.67 12.22
C GLU A 36 -8.06 -15.18 10.76
N ALA A 37 -7.04 -14.35 10.50
CA ALA A 37 -6.70 -13.91 9.14
C ALA A 37 -6.22 -15.08 8.26
N PHE A 38 -5.59 -16.07 8.89
CA PHE A 38 -5.16 -17.31 8.26
C PHE A 38 -6.33 -18.28 8.02
N LEU A 39 -7.24 -18.42 9.00
CA LEU A 39 -8.42 -19.27 8.88
C LEU A 39 -9.38 -18.79 7.79
N ALA A 40 -9.52 -17.47 7.60
CA ALA A 40 -10.31 -16.91 6.51
C ALA A 40 -9.81 -17.35 5.11
N ASN A 41 -8.48 -17.44 4.92
CA ASN A 41 -7.89 -17.87 3.65
C ASN A 41 -8.07 -19.39 3.43
N ARG A 42 -8.05 -20.18 4.52
CA ARG A 42 -8.30 -21.62 4.49
C ARG A 42 -9.77 -21.95 4.19
N ASP A 43 -10.72 -21.24 4.80
CA ASP A 43 -12.15 -21.44 4.54
C ASP A 43 -12.49 -21.15 3.07
N VAL A 44 -11.84 -20.15 2.45
CA VAL A 44 -12.00 -19.83 1.02
C VAL A 44 -11.44 -20.94 0.13
N GLN A 45 -10.25 -21.48 0.44
CA GLN A 45 -9.67 -22.64 -0.26
C GLN A 45 -10.59 -23.88 -0.17
N GLU A 46 -11.18 -24.13 1.00
CA GLU A 46 -12.12 -25.23 1.23
C GLU A 46 -13.45 -25.01 0.48
N ILE A 47 -13.98 -23.78 0.41
CA ILE A 47 -15.15 -23.41 -0.41
C ILE A 47 -14.88 -23.66 -1.89
N PHE A 48 -13.71 -23.27 -2.41
CA PHE A 48 -13.37 -23.50 -3.82
C PHE A 48 -13.03 -24.96 -4.14
N ALA A 49 -12.44 -25.70 -3.19
CA ALA A 49 -12.25 -27.14 -3.31
C ALA A 49 -13.60 -27.89 -3.32
N ALA A 50 -14.55 -27.48 -2.46
CA ALA A 50 -15.90 -28.02 -2.44
C ALA A 50 -16.68 -27.67 -3.72
N ARG A 51 -16.52 -26.45 -4.26
CA ARG A 51 -17.09 -26.05 -5.57
C ARG A 51 -16.50 -26.84 -6.74
N ARG A 52 -15.20 -27.13 -6.72
CA ARG A 52 -14.55 -28.03 -7.70
C ARG A 52 -15.04 -29.47 -7.60
N ALA A 53 -15.29 -29.95 -6.39
CA ALA A 53 -15.78 -31.32 -6.15
C ALA A 53 -17.26 -31.51 -6.55
N ASN A 54 -18.06 -30.44 -6.56
CA ASN A 54 -19.48 -30.46 -6.93
C ASN A 54 -19.84 -29.26 -7.84
N PRO A 55 -19.43 -29.28 -9.12
CA PRO A 55 -19.68 -28.18 -10.05
C PRO A 55 -21.19 -27.91 -10.26
N THR A 56 -22.06 -28.91 -10.01
CA THR A 56 -23.52 -28.79 -10.10
C THR A 56 -24.17 -28.19 -8.85
N ALA A 57 -23.51 -28.20 -7.68
CA ALA A 57 -24.11 -27.66 -6.45
C ALA A 57 -24.09 -26.12 -6.39
N ALA A 58 -23.13 -25.47 -7.07
CA ALA A 58 -23.10 -24.01 -7.23
C ALA A 58 -24.23 -23.49 -8.15
N MET A 59 -24.90 -24.38 -8.87
CA MET A 59 -26.06 -24.06 -9.73
C MET A 59 -27.38 -24.63 -9.19
N SER A 60 -27.38 -25.32 -8.04
CA SER A 60 -28.58 -25.99 -7.50
C SER A 60 -29.28 -25.22 -6.37
N GLY A 61 -28.90 -23.95 -6.15
CA GLY A 61 -29.79 -22.93 -5.56
C GLY A 61 -30.58 -22.14 -6.61
N ALA A 62 -30.23 -22.29 -7.90
CA ALA A 62 -31.00 -21.73 -8.99
C ALA A 62 -32.16 -22.67 -9.29
N GLY A 63 -33.32 -22.33 -8.72
CA GLY A 63 -34.60 -22.79 -9.24
C GLY A 63 -34.61 -22.63 -10.76
N THR A 64 -35.02 -23.70 -11.43
CA THR A 64 -35.24 -23.77 -12.87
C THR A 64 -36.03 -22.57 -13.41
N GLY A 65 -35.37 -21.71 -14.18
CA GLY A 65 -35.96 -20.66 -15.00
C GLY A 65 -34.92 -19.59 -15.37
N PRO A 66 -35.00 -18.95 -16.55
CA PRO A 66 -34.19 -17.77 -16.84
C PRO A 66 -34.65 -16.66 -15.89
N THR A 67 -33.90 -16.41 -14.83
CA THR A 67 -34.11 -15.23 -13.99
C THR A 67 -33.50 -14.04 -14.72
N THR A 68 -34.38 -13.24 -15.31
CA THR A 68 -34.14 -11.84 -15.66
C THR A 68 -33.54 -11.11 -14.45
N ASP A 69 -32.42 -10.44 -14.71
CA ASP A 69 -31.64 -9.50 -13.89
C ASP A 69 -30.64 -10.12 -12.89
N ALA A 70 -29.47 -10.50 -13.41
CA ALA A 70 -28.26 -10.61 -12.59
C ALA A 70 -27.91 -9.23 -11.99
N PRO A 71 -27.31 -9.16 -10.78
CA PRO A 71 -26.88 -7.89 -10.19
C PRO A 71 -25.94 -7.12 -11.15
N PRO A 72 -26.03 -5.78 -11.22
CA PRO A 72 -25.21 -4.97 -12.13
C PRO A 72 -23.71 -5.26 -12.03
N GLU A 73 -23.20 -5.49 -10.82
CA GLU A 73 -21.81 -5.84 -10.56
C GLU A 73 -21.42 -7.21 -11.15
N ALA A 74 -22.33 -8.18 -11.14
CA ALA A 74 -22.07 -9.51 -11.68
C ALA A 74 -22.00 -9.49 -13.22
N GLU A 75 -22.84 -8.67 -13.86
CA GLU A 75 -22.78 -8.45 -15.30
C GLU A 75 -21.50 -7.70 -15.71
N ALA A 76 -21.11 -6.67 -14.94
CA ALA A 76 -19.86 -5.93 -15.17
C ALA A 76 -18.63 -6.85 -15.02
N MET A 77 -18.58 -7.67 -13.97
CA MET A 77 -17.50 -8.63 -13.77
C MET A 77 -17.43 -9.68 -14.88
N ARG A 78 -18.58 -10.19 -15.34
CA ARG A 78 -18.61 -11.12 -16.48
C ARG A 78 -18.05 -10.47 -17.74
N GLY A 79 -18.49 -9.25 -18.07
CA GLY A 79 -17.96 -8.51 -19.23
C GLY A 79 -16.46 -8.27 -19.13
N LEU A 80 -15.94 -7.92 -17.94
CA LEU A 80 -14.52 -7.72 -17.75
C LEU A 80 -13.71 -9.03 -17.87
N MET A 81 -14.20 -10.13 -17.31
CA MET A 81 -13.48 -11.40 -17.30
C MET A 81 -13.55 -12.17 -18.64
N GLU A 82 -14.72 -12.18 -19.28
CA GLU A 82 -14.96 -12.96 -20.50
C GLU A 82 -14.66 -12.16 -21.77
N GLU A 83 -14.99 -10.87 -21.77
CA GLU A 83 -14.90 -10.00 -22.95
C GLU A 83 -13.73 -9.00 -22.86
N GLY A 84 -13.13 -8.82 -21.67
CA GLY A 84 -12.08 -7.82 -21.45
C GLY A 84 -12.60 -6.39 -21.47
N VAL A 85 -13.91 -6.19 -21.25
CA VAL A 85 -14.56 -4.87 -21.35
C VAL A 85 -14.55 -4.18 -19.99
N GLU A 86 -13.75 -3.12 -19.88
CA GLU A 86 -13.76 -2.22 -18.73
C GLU A 86 -14.94 -1.23 -18.79
N ARG A 87 -15.38 -0.79 -17.61
CA ARG A 87 -16.37 0.28 -17.40
C ARG A 87 -15.72 1.42 -16.64
N SER A 88 -16.13 2.66 -16.90
CA SER A 88 -15.45 3.85 -16.39
C SER A 88 -16.43 4.99 -16.08
N ASP A 89 -17.49 4.71 -15.33
CA ASP A 89 -18.51 5.72 -14.96
C ASP A 89 -18.05 6.64 -13.81
N LEU A 90 -17.05 6.20 -13.05
CA LEU A 90 -16.39 6.88 -11.92
C LEU A 90 -14.87 6.85 -12.14
N ALA A 91 -14.13 7.86 -11.69
CA ALA A 91 -12.68 7.75 -11.64
C ALA A 91 -12.28 6.70 -10.59
N LEU A 92 -11.29 5.87 -10.91
CA LEU A 92 -10.76 4.85 -10.01
C LEU A 92 -9.26 4.75 -10.20
N GLN A 93 -8.52 5.12 -9.17
CA GLN A 93 -7.07 4.98 -9.11
C GLN A 93 -6.70 3.81 -8.19
N GLN A 94 -5.59 3.12 -8.49
CA GLN A 94 -5.08 2.07 -7.62
C GLN A 94 -3.56 1.89 -7.65
N ASP A 95 -3.02 1.56 -6.48
CA ASP A 95 -1.64 1.13 -6.24
C ASP A 95 -1.61 -0.17 -5.43
N PHE A 96 -0.46 -0.85 -5.44
CA PHE A 96 -0.24 -2.07 -4.65
C PHE A 96 0.91 -1.88 -3.69
N ARG A 97 0.73 -2.31 -2.44
CA ARG A 97 1.78 -2.31 -1.43
C ARG A 97 1.97 -3.70 -0.85
N PHE A 98 3.22 -4.13 -0.72
CA PHE A 98 3.59 -5.48 -0.33
C PHE A 98 4.47 -5.48 0.90
N PHE A 99 4.10 -6.29 1.89
CA PHE A 99 4.81 -6.46 3.16
C PHE A 99 4.93 -7.95 3.51
N PRO A 100 5.93 -8.37 4.30
CA PRO A 100 6.08 -9.76 4.71
C PRO A 100 4.88 -10.21 5.55
N ALA A 101 4.39 -11.42 5.28
CA ALA A 101 3.43 -12.13 6.11
C ALA A 101 4.00 -13.47 6.58
N GLY A 102 3.26 -14.18 7.42
CA GLY A 102 3.62 -15.52 7.88
C GLY A 102 3.63 -16.55 6.75
N GLU A 103 4.34 -17.67 7.00
CA GLU A 103 4.31 -18.89 6.18
C GLU A 103 4.72 -18.72 4.71
N GLY A 104 5.61 -17.77 4.42
CA GLY A 104 6.10 -17.52 3.05
C GLY A 104 5.09 -16.80 2.16
N ASN A 105 4.05 -16.21 2.75
CA ASN A 105 3.12 -15.35 2.04
C ASN A 105 3.52 -13.88 2.16
N THR A 106 2.86 -13.07 1.33
CA THR A 106 3.02 -11.62 1.29
C THR A 106 1.68 -10.96 1.59
N TYR A 107 1.70 -10.07 2.58
CA TYR A 107 0.58 -9.19 2.88
C TYR A 107 0.49 -8.12 1.80
N SER A 108 -0.56 -8.21 0.99
CA SER A 108 -0.78 -7.37 -0.19
C SER A 108 -1.92 -6.41 0.11
N VAL A 109 -1.61 -5.12 0.11
CA VAL A 109 -2.57 -4.04 0.31
C VAL A 109 -2.89 -3.45 -1.05
N ILE A 110 -4.18 -3.42 -1.38
CA ILE A 110 -4.69 -2.68 -2.54
C ILE A 110 -5.09 -1.32 -2.00
N VAL A 111 -4.46 -0.28 -2.54
CA VAL A 111 -4.68 1.12 -2.17
C VAL A 111 -5.41 1.77 -3.33
N PHE A 112 -6.49 2.50 -3.08
CA PHE A 112 -7.31 3.06 -4.14
C PHE A 112 -8.05 4.32 -3.74
N GLU A 113 -8.46 5.09 -4.74
CA GLU A 113 -9.30 6.28 -4.61
C GLU A 113 -10.42 6.25 -5.64
N VAL A 114 -11.56 6.84 -5.27
CA VAL A 114 -12.74 6.93 -6.13
C VAL A 114 -13.07 8.40 -6.34
N GLY A 115 -13.21 8.79 -7.61
CA GLY A 115 -13.61 10.16 -7.95
C GLY A 115 -15.00 10.48 -7.41
N LYS A 116 -15.14 11.63 -6.75
CA LYS A 116 -16.41 12.13 -6.20
C LYS A 116 -17.40 12.54 -7.26
N ALA A 117 -16.92 12.90 -8.44
CA ALA A 117 -17.77 13.31 -9.56
C ALA A 117 -18.74 12.20 -9.97
N GLY A 118 -20.02 12.35 -9.59
CA GLY A 118 -21.08 11.39 -9.91
C GLY A 118 -21.37 10.37 -8.81
N LEU A 119 -20.69 10.44 -7.66
CA LEU A 119 -21.08 9.70 -6.46
C LEU A 119 -22.31 10.31 -5.79
N THR A 120 -23.14 9.45 -5.22
CA THR A 120 -24.26 9.81 -4.37
C THR A 120 -23.85 9.63 -2.91
N PHE A 121 -23.85 10.70 -2.12
CA PHE A 121 -23.42 10.61 -0.71
C PHE A 121 -24.49 10.01 0.19
N GLY A 122 -24.06 9.17 1.13
CA GLY A 122 -24.90 8.46 2.09
C GLY A 122 -24.14 7.29 2.74
N PRO A 123 -24.72 6.65 3.76
CA PRO A 123 -24.10 5.46 4.36
C PRO A 123 -24.04 4.31 3.35
N ASP A 124 -22.93 3.57 3.34
CA ASP A 124 -22.67 2.43 2.44
C ASP A 124 -22.95 2.77 0.97
N ASN A 125 -22.58 3.98 0.57
CA ASN A 125 -22.84 4.51 -0.77
C ASN A 125 -21.95 3.90 -1.85
N VAL A 126 -20.88 3.20 -1.48
CA VAL A 126 -19.98 2.55 -2.43
C VAL A 126 -19.80 1.08 -2.08
N LYS A 127 -19.77 0.26 -3.13
CA LYS A 127 -19.47 -1.17 -3.05
C LYS A 127 -18.22 -1.49 -3.86
N ALA A 128 -17.19 -2.03 -3.21
CA ALA A 128 -16.06 -2.68 -3.86
C ALA A 128 -16.40 -4.14 -4.14
N PHE A 129 -16.11 -4.62 -5.35
CA PHE A 129 -16.38 -5.99 -5.77
C PHE A 129 -15.34 -6.51 -6.74
N GLY A 130 -15.07 -7.82 -6.74
CA GLY A 130 -14.09 -8.40 -7.65
C GLY A 130 -13.46 -9.70 -7.18
N LEU A 131 -12.38 -10.07 -7.86
CA LEU A 131 -11.59 -11.27 -7.62
C LEU A 131 -10.10 -10.97 -7.76
N VAL A 132 -9.31 -11.60 -6.89
CA VAL A 132 -7.88 -11.79 -7.14
C VAL A 132 -7.70 -13.16 -7.75
N LEU A 133 -7.02 -13.20 -8.89
CA LEU A 133 -6.70 -14.41 -9.64
C LEU A 133 -5.19 -14.66 -9.54
N ARG A 134 -4.81 -15.89 -9.23
CA ARG A 134 -3.42 -16.35 -9.34
C ARG A 134 -3.21 -17.01 -10.69
N ASN A 135 -2.13 -16.67 -11.37
CA ASN A 135 -1.73 -17.31 -12.61
C ASN A 135 -0.99 -18.61 -12.29
N ASP A 136 -1.62 -19.75 -12.59
CA ASP A 136 -1.01 -21.07 -12.46
C ASP A 136 -0.63 -21.60 -13.86
N PRO A 137 0.63 -22.02 -14.10
CA PRO A 137 1.06 -22.51 -15.41
C PRO A 137 0.27 -23.72 -15.93
N ASP A 138 -0.23 -24.57 -15.02
CA ASP A 138 -0.89 -25.83 -15.36
C ASP A 138 -2.43 -25.70 -15.35
N GLN A 139 -2.96 -24.85 -14.46
CA GLN A 139 -4.40 -24.70 -14.23
C GLN A 139 -4.98 -23.41 -14.82
N GLY A 140 -4.14 -22.50 -15.32
CA GLY A 140 -4.55 -21.18 -15.76
C GLY A 140 -4.89 -20.27 -14.56
N GLU A 141 -5.85 -19.37 -14.73
CA GLU A 141 -6.23 -18.45 -13.67
C GLU A 141 -7.08 -19.12 -12.60
N ILE A 142 -6.64 -19.04 -11.35
CA ILE A 142 -7.34 -19.59 -10.19
C ILE A 142 -7.79 -18.43 -9.31
N PRO A 143 -9.09 -18.30 -8.98
CA PRO A 143 -9.54 -17.33 -7.99
C PRO A 143 -8.99 -17.70 -6.62
N VAL A 144 -8.31 -16.76 -5.98
CA VAL A 144 -7.69 -16.93 -4.65
C VAL A 144 -8.31 -16.02 -3.60
N HIS A 145 -9.01 -14.96 -4.00
CA HIS A 145 -9.72 -14.07 -3.09
C HIS A 145 -10.92 -13.43 -3.79
N GLN A 146 -11.99 -13.17 -3.03
CA GLN A 146 -13.18 -12.46 -3.50
C GLN A 146 -13.33 -11.16 -2.71
N ILE A 147 -13.60 -10.08 -3.43
CA ILE A 147 -13.89 -8.76 -2.89
C ILE A 147 -15.40 -8.57 -2.98
N ASP A 148 -16.04 -8.24 -1.86
CA ASP A 148 -17.46 -7.92 -1.75
C ASP A 148 -17.66 -7.11 -0.46
N ALA A 149 -17.42 -5.80 -0.53
CA ALA A 149 -17.41 -4.93 0.64
C ALA A 149 -18.14 -3.62 0.35
N ASN A 150 -19.09 -3.26 1.22
CA ASN A 150 -19.68 -1.93 1.21
C ASN A 150 -18.88 -1.02 2.14
N PHE A 151 -18.77 0.24 1.76
CA PHE A 151 -18.14 1.27 2.57
C PHE A 151 -18.76 2.63 2.26
N THR A 152 -18.44 3.60 3.10
CA THR A 152 -18.95 4.97 3.00
C THR A 152 -17.84 5.88 2.55
N ILE A 153 -18.07 6.64 1.48
CA ILE A 153 -17.29 7.83 1.12
C ILE A 153 -18.12 9.05 1.51
N SER A 154 -17.60 9.89 2.39
CA SER A 154 -18.28 11.12 2.78
C SER A 154 -17.94 12.30 1.86
N GLU A 155 -18.79 13.33 1.86
CA GLU A 155 -18.59 14.51 1.00
C GLU A 155 -17.32 15.29 1.39
N ASP A 156 -16.98 15.29 2.69
CA ASP A 156 -15.87 16.01 3.31
C ASP A 156 -14.54 15.24 3.34
N GLU A 157 -14.51 14.00 2.87
CA GLU A 157 -13.32 13.14 2.88
C GLU A 157 -12.50 13.28 1.58
N GLY A 158 -11.19 13.55 1.64
CA GLY A 158 -10.37 13.75 0.43
C GLY A 158 -10.41 15.20 -0.06
N ASP A 159 -10.31 15.42 -1.36
CA ASP A 159 -10.36 16.75 -1.98
C ASP A 159 -11.65 16.99 -2.78
N ASP A 160 -11.71 18.02 -3.62
CA ASP A 160 -12.91 18.36 -4.39
C ASP A 160 -13.19 17.35 -5.53
N GLU A 161 -12.17 16.65 -6.03
CA GLU A 161 -12.25 15.75 -7.17
C GLU A 161 -12.32 14.27 -6.73
N ASP A 162 -11.51 13.89 -5.75
CA ASP A 162 -11.28 12.50 -5.34
C ASP A 162 -11.55 12.27 -3.84
N SER A 163 -11.94 11.04 -3.50
CA SER A 163 -12.06 10.60 -2.11
C SER A 163 -10.70 10.56 -1.43
N ALA A 164 -10.66 10.44 -0.10
CA ALA A 164 -9.40 10.01 0.52
C ALA A 164 -9.03 8.60 0.08
N THR A 165 -7.77 8.23 0.34
CA THR A 165 -7.26 6.91 0.04
C THR A 165 -7.92 5.83 0.91
N HIS A 166 -8.44 4.81 0.23
CA HIS A 166 -9.02 3.61 0.83
C HIS A 166 -8.11 2.40 0.61
N THR A 167 -8.25 1.39 1.47
CA THR A 167 -7.53 0.13 1.34
C THR A 167 -8.38 -1.09 1.64
N PHE A 168 -8.08 -2.20 0.97
CA PHE A 168 -8.39 -3.54 1.44
C PHE A 168 -7.15 -4.41 1.30
N SER A 169 -7.08 -5.49 2.09
CA SER A 169 -5.86 -6.30 2.18
C SER A 169 -6.14 -7.77 2.00
N VAL A 170 -5.17 -8.47 1.42
CA VAL A 170 -5.22 -9.91 1.18
C VAL A 170 -3.83 -10.51 1.39
N THR A 171 -3.78 -11.74 1.91
CA THR A 171 -2.53 -12.50 2.01
C THR A 171 -2.40 -13.41 0.80
N LEU A 172 -1.36 -13.18 -0.01
CA LEU A 172 -1.12 -13.87 -1.27
C LEU A 172 0.21 -14.62 -1.24
N SER A 173 0.27 -15.75 -1.94
CA SER A 173 1.54 -16.41 -2.25
C SER A 173 2.35 -15.55 -3.22
N PRO A 174 3.69 -15.58 -3.17
CA PRO A 174 4.52 -14.94 -4.19
C PRO A 174 4.20 -15.42 -5.62
N GLY A 175 4.42 -14.55 -6.60
CA GLY A 175 4.22 -14.85 -8.02
C GLY A 175 3.20 -13.96 -8.73
N SER A 176 2.88 -14.34 -9.96
CA SER A 176 2.03 -13.56 -10.86
C SER A 176 0.55 -13.68 -10.54
N HIS A 177 -0.11 -12.54 -10.42
CA HIS A 177 -1.53 -12.40 -10.12
C HIS A 177 -2.20 -11.39 -11.06
N ARG A 178 -3.53 -11.42 -11.08
CA ARG A 178 -4.37 -10.42 -11.74
C ARG A 178 -5.50 -10.03 -10.81
N LEU A 179 -5.67 -8.73 -10.61
CA LEU A 179 -6.80 -8.16 -9.89
C LEU A 179 -7.85 -7.75 -10.92
N VAL A 180 -9.04 -8.34 -10.80
CA VAL A 180 -10.20 -8.02 -11.65
C VAL A 180 -11.28 -7.54 -10.72
N TRP A 181 -11.56 -6.25 -10.73
CA TRP A 181 -12.40 -5.65 -9.70
C TRP A 181 -13.01 -4.34 -10.14
N GLY A 182 -13.83 -3.75 -9.28
CA GLY A 182 -14.45 -2.47 -9.51
C GLY A 182 -15.12 -1.88 -8.28
N VAL A 183 -15.63 -0.67 -8.48
CA VAL A 183 -16.46 0.06 -7.52
C VAL A 183 -17.80 0.41 -8.15
N MET A 184 -18.86 0.40 -7.34
CA MET A 184 -20.20 0.77 -7.73
C MET A 184 -20.78 1.77 -6.73
N ASP A 185 -21.33 2.87 -7.22
CA ASP A 185 -22.25 3.70 -6.43
C ASP A 185 -23.56 2.90 -6.21
N THR A 186 -23.87 2.61 -4.95
CA THR A 186 -24.99 1.73 -4.58
C THR A 186 -26.35 2.34 -4.87
N THR A 187 -26.43 3.66 -5.05
CA THR A 187 -27.65 4.42 -5.34
C THR A 187 -27.82 4.69 -6.84
N SER A 188 -26.82 5.31 -7.48
CA SER A 188 -26.87 5.70 -8.90
C SER A 188 -26.55 4.56 -9.85
N ARG A 189 -25.97 3.46 -9.36
CA ARG A 189 -25.55 2.27 -10.13
C ARG A 189 -24.48 2.55 -11.18
N ARG A 190 -23.77 3.68 -11.07
CA ARG A 190 -22.54 3.93 -11.83
C ARG A 190 -21.47 2.94 -11.42
N ILE A 191 -20.79 2.36 -12.40
CA ILE A 191 -19.81 1.30 -12.19
C ILE A 191 -18.51 1.64 -12.91
N THR A 192 -17.41 1.43 -12.20
CA THR A 192 -16.07 1.35 -12.79
C THR A 192 -15.47 0.00 -12.52
N THR A 193 -14.87 -0.61 -13.53
CA THR A 193 -14.19 -1.92 -13.42
C THR A 193 -12.86 -1.87 -14.13
N VAL A 194 -11.86 -2.52 -13.55
CA VAL A 194 -10.48 -2.52 -14.03
C VAL A 194 -9.86 -3.91 -13.88
N SER A 195 -9.00 -4.27 -14.82
CA SER A 195 -8.23 -5.52 -14.78
C SER A 195 -6.73 -5.25 -14.83
N LYS A 196 -6.03 -5.45 -13.72
CA LYS A 196 -4.59 -5.15 -13.60
C LYS A 196 -3.79 -6.38 -13.20
N ALA A 197 -2.81 -6.75 -14.02
CA ALA A 197 -1.80 -7.74 -13.64
C ALA A 197 -0.80 -7.13 -12.64
N PHE A 198 -0.34 -7.94 -11.69
CA PHE A 198 0.66 -7.53 -10.70
C PHE A 198 1.50 -8.73 -10.24
N GLU A 199 2.70 -8.45 -9.74
CA GLU A 199 3.62 -9.46 -9.23
C GLU A 199 3.71 -9.34 -7.71
N VAL A 200 3.48 -10.44 -7.00
CA VAL A 200 3.62 -10.50 -5.55
C VAL A 200 5.06 -10.93 -5.23
N PRO A 201 5.86 -10.10 -4.54
CA PRO A 201 7.25 -10.43 -4.23
C PRO A 201 7.36 -11.60 -3.23
N ASP A 202 8.47 -12.34 -3.33
CA ASP A 202 8.88 -13.30 -2.32
C ASP A 202 9.84 -12.66 -1.32
N PHE A 203 9.38 -12.51 -0.08
CA PHE A 203 10.18 -11.96 1.00
C PHE A 203 10.96 -13.03 1.79
N ALA A 204 10.78 -14.32 1.50
CA ALA A 204 11.60 -15.42 2.02
C ALA A 204 12.92 -15.56 1.23
N THR A 205 13.61 -14.44 1.03
CA THR A 205 14.79 -14.34 0.18
C THR A 205 16.08 -14.11 0.99
N SER A 206 17.21 -14.54 0.44
CA SER A 206 18.55 -14.18 0.92
C SER A 206 19.13 -12.96 0.21
N GLU A 207 18.44 -12.44 -0.80
CA GLU A 207 18.83 -11.22 -1.50
C GLU A 207 18.34 -9.99 -0.73
N LEU A 208 19.22 -8.99 -0.61
CA LEU A 208 18.89 -7.74 0.07
C LEU A 208 17.82 -6.99 -0.75
N THR A 209 16.62 -6.85 -0.19
CA THR A 209 15.48 -6.18 -0.84
C THR A 209 14.68 -5.37 0.17
N LEU A 210 13.84 -4.44 -0.31
CA LEU A 210 12.88 -3.70 0.51
C LEU A 210 11.45 -4.18 0.24
N THR A 211 10.61 -4.06 1.26
CA THR A 211 9.16 -4.05 1.07
C THR A 211 8.73 -2.77 0.35
N SER A 212 7.44 -2.66 0.04
CA SER A 212 6.87 -1.33 -0.24
C SER A 212 7.16 -0.38 0.92
N VAL A 213 7.38 0.90 0.59
CA VAL A 213 7.59 1.96 1.57
C VAL A 213 6.26 2.62 1.88
N ALA A 214 5.76 2.42 3.10
CA ALA A 214 4.61 3.16 3.58
C ALA A 214 5.05 4.58 3.92
N MET A 215 4.57 5.56 3.14
CA MET A 215 4.77 6.98 3.41
C MET A 215 3.48 7.53 4.03
N ALA A 216 3.49 7.77 5.33
CA ALA A 216 2.34 8.26 6.05
C ALA A 216 2.28 9.79 6.04
N MET A 217 1.08 10.33 5.84
CA MET A 217 0.80 11.77 5.90
C MET A 217 0.82 12.32 7.34
N SER A 218 0.69 11.44 8.32
CA SER A 218 0.67 11.79 9.74
C SER A 218 1.33 10.71 10.59
N ALA A 219 1.46 10.98 11.89
CA ALA A 219 1.96 9.99 12.84
C ALA A 219 1.07 8.74 12.82
N MET A 220 1.72 7.57 12.75
CA MET A 220 1.03 6.28 12.73
C MET A 220 0.30 6.06 14.06
N GLN A 221 -0.96 5.66 13.98
CA GLN A 221 -1.76 5.36 15.15
C GLN A 221 -1.66 3.88 15.49
N GLN A 222 -1.76 3.54 16.78
CA GLN A 222 -1.79 2.16 17.22
C GLN A 222 -3.20 1.78 17.65
N THR A 223 -3.57 0.54 17.32
CA THR A 223 -4.88 -0.02 17.61
C THR A 223 -4.72 -1.49 17.98
N GLN A 224 -5.67 -1.98 18.78
CA GLN A 224 -5.77 -3.38 19.18
C GLN A 224 -6.85 -4.13 18.39
N GLU A 225 -7.59 -3.42 17.54
CA GLU A 225 -8.60 -4.07 16.71
C GLU A 225 -7.92 -5.01 15.71
N PRO A 226 -8.41 -6.26 15.57
CA PRO A 226 -7.90 -7.18 14.57
C PRO A 226 -8.18 -6.62 13.17
N ILE A 227 -7.34 -6.99 12.21
CA ILE A 227 -7.54 -6.63 10.80
C ILE A 227 -8.66 -7.53 10.25
N ASP A 228 -9.73 -6.92 9.76
CA ASP A 228 -10.81 -7.57 9.04
C ASP A 228 -10.53 -7.50 7.54
N LEU A 229 -10.14 -8.62 6.95
CA LEU A 229 -9.82 -8.70 5.52
C LEU A 229 -11.06 -8.54 4.61
N ALA A 230 -12.27 -8.59 5.15
CA ALA A 230 -13.50 -8.34 4.39
C ALA A 230 -13.90 -6.84 4.39
N ARG A 231 -13.17 -6.00 5.12
CA ARG A 231 -13.47 -4.58 5.30
C ARG A 231 -12.58 -3.70 4.40
N VAL A 232 -13.18 -2.63 3.90
CA VAL A 232 -12.45 -1.47 3.35
C VAL A 232 -12.19 -0.47 4.47
N TYR A 233 -10.95 0.00 4.54
CA TYR A 233 -10.48 1.00 5.49
C TYR A 233 -10.14 2.31 4.77
N ASP A 234 -10.31 3.45 5.44
CA ASP A 234 -9.85 4.80 5.05
C ASP A 234 -8.39 5.07 5.46
N PHE A 235 -7.64 3.99 5.72
CA PHE A 235 -6.22 3.99 6.07
C PHE A 235 -5.62 2.62 5.76
N MET A 236 -4.30 2.53 5.71
CA MET A 236 -3.62 1.24 5.60
C MET A 236 -3.42 0.60 6.98
N ARG A 237 -3.82 -0.67 7.11
CA ARG A 237 -3.51 -1.49 8.27
C ARG A 237 -2.21 -2.27 8.06
N LEU A 238 -1.27 -2.15 8.98
CA LEU A 238 -0.08 -3.01 9.03
C LEU A 238 0.19 -3.46 10.47
N GLY A 239 -0.25 -4.67 10.80
CA GLY A 239 -0.24 -5.16 12.17
C GLY A 239 -1.08 -4.26 13.09
N PRO A 240 -0.52 -3.75 14.20
CA PRO A 240 -1.22 -2.86 15.11
C PRO A 240 -1.25 -1.40 14.62
N PHE A 241 -0.67 -1.08 13.46
CA PHE A 241 -0.58 0.28 12.97
C PHE A 241 -1.69 0.63 11.98
N GLU A 242 -2.27 1.81 12.18
CA GLU A 242 -3.10 2.52 11.22
C GLU A 242 -2.24 3.63 10.62
N ILE A 243 -2.08 3.57 9.31
CA ILE A 243 -1.15 4.39 8.56
C ILE A 243 -1.99 5.18 7.57
N ASN A 244 -2.16 6.47 7.83
CA ASN A 244 -2.84 7.37 6.91
C ASN A 244 -1.92 7.63 5.72
N ILE A 245 -2.31 7.17 4.55
CA ILE A 245 -1.51 7.15 3.34
C ILE A 245 -2.24 7.88 2.23
N ASP A 246 -1.49 8.42 1.29
CA ASP A 246 -2.01 8.92 0.03
C ASP A 246 -1.53 7.99 -1.10
N VAL A 247 -2.42 7.65 -2.02
CA VAL A 247 -2.12 6.85 -3.21
C VAL A 247 -1.20 7.62 -4.18
N ASP A 248 -1.38 8.93 -4.29
CA ASP A 248 -0.57 9.84 -5.11
C ASP A 248 0.70 10.30 -4.40
N ARG A 249 0.75 10.13 -3.07
CA ARG A 249 1.89 10.52 -2.22
C ARG A 249 2.17 12.02 -2.33
N VAL A 250 1.11 12.82 -2.29
CA VAL A 250 1.15 14.26 -2.23
C VAL A 250 1.17 14.67 -0.77
N PHE A 251 2.12 15.54 -0.41
CA PHE A 251 2.28 15.99 0.97
C PHE A 251 2.25 17.51 1.08
N ASP A 252 1.68 18.02 2.17
CA ASP A 252 1.81 19.44 2.48
C ASP A 252 3.27 19.83 2.70
N ARG A 253 3.61 21.06 2.31
CA ARG A 253 4.99 21.59 2.39
C ARG A 253 5.56 21.58 3.81
N ASP A 254 4.71 21.67 4.81
CA ASP A 254 5.05 21.68 6.23
C ASP A 254 4.83 20.33 6.93
N ALA A 255 4.38 19.30 6.20
CA ALA A 255 4.14 17.97 6.72
C ALA A 255 5.44 17.30 7.24
N THR A 256 5.24 16.25 8.03
CA THR A 256 6.29 15.28 8.36
C THR A 256 5.88 13.94 7.76
N ILE A 257 6.66 13.47 6.79
CA ILE A 257 6.44 12.14 6.21
C ILE A 257 6.97 11.11 7.21
N SER A 258 6.11 10.20 7.65
CA SER A 258 6.54 9.06 8.50
C SER A 258 6.70 7.81 7.62
N LEU A 259 7.92 7.32 7.50
CA LEU A 259 8.25 6.13 6.70
C LEU A 259 8.13 4.86 7.54
N LEU A 260 7.56 3.80 6.97
CA LEU A 260 7.67 2.44 7.49
C LEU A 260 7.93 1.45 6.36
N TYR A 261 9.00 0.66 6.50
CA TYR A 261 9.34 -0.42 5.58
C TYR A 261 10.24 -1.46 6.27
N PHE A 262 10.43 -2.61 5.62
CA PHE A 262 11.29 -3.67 6.10
C PHE A 262 12.40 -3.97 5.11
N VAL A 263 13.60 -4.20 5.64
CA VAL A 263 14.75 -4.71 4.90
C VAL A 263 14.78 -6.23 5.00
N MET A 264 14.63 -6.91 3.86
CA MET A 264 14.63 -8.36 3.76
C MET A 264 15.99 -8.88 3.26
N GLY A 265 16.29 -10.16 3.51
CA GLY A 265 17.56 -10.78 3.09
C GLY A 265 18.81 -10.30 3.82
N THR A 266 18.65 -9.72 5.02
CA THR A 266 19.79 -9.28 5.84
C THR A 266 20.54 -10.47 6.45
N GLY A 267 21.86 -10.36 6.49
CA GLY A 267 22.70 -11.27 7.26
C GLY A 267 22.50 -11.10 8.76
N VAL A 268 22.76 -12.17 9.50
CA VAL A 268 22.69 -12.19 10.96
C VAL A 268 24.10 -12.22 11.54
N ASP A 269 24.43 -11.24 12.38
CA ASP A 269 25.70 -11.20 13.10
C ASP A 269 25.76 -12.37 14.09
N SER A 270 26.79 -13.20 13.98
CA SER A 270 26.92 -14.43 14.79
C SER A 270 27.19 -14.17 16.28
N SER A 271 27.61 -12.96 16.64
CA SER A 271 27.87 -12.57 18.03
C SER A 271 26.64 -12.00 18.74
N THR A 272 25.75 -11.32 18.02
CA THR A 272 24.54 -10.68 18.60
C THR A 272 23.25 -11.40 18.25
N GLY A 273 23.24 -12.22 17.19
CA GLY A 273 22.03 -12.82 16.64
C GLY A 273 21.09 -11.82 15.98
N GLN A 274 21.57 -10.60 15.68
CA GLN A 274 20.78 -9.51 15.10
C GLN A 274 21.30 -9.12 13.72
N ALA A 275 20.46 -8.47 12.93
CA ALA A 275 20.89 -7.80 11.71
C ALA A 275 21.82 -6.64 12.08
N ARG A 276 22.63 -6.19 11.12
CA ARG A 276 23.40 -4.96 11.27
C ARG A 276 23.38 -4.20 9.96
N ILE A 277 22.44 -3.28 9.84
CA ILE A 277 22.18 -2.55 8.60
C ILE A 277 22.50 -1.08 8.78
N GLU A 278 23.19 -0.52 7.81
CA GLU A 278 23.43 0.91 7.66
C GLU A 278 22.41 1.46 6.67
N VAL A 279 21.70 2.52 7.07
CA VAL A 279 20.63 3.12 6.26
C VAL A 279 20.88 4.61 6.14
N THR A 280 20.73 5.13 4.93
CA THR A 280 20.75 6.58 4.65
C THR A 280 19.56 6.92 3.77
N HIS A 281 18.85 8.00 4.10
CA HIS A 281 17.76 8.53 3.30
C HIS A 281 18.16 9.86 2.70
N ARG A 282 17.85 10.07 1.42
CA ARG A 282 18.02 11.34 0.73
C ARG A 282 16.73 11.78 0.08
N VAL A 283 16.48 13.08 0.07
CA VAL A 283 15.44 13.69 -0.75
C VAL A 283 16.12 14.31 -1.96
N LEU A 284 15.68 13.90 -3.15
CA LEU A 284 16.23 14.32 -4.43
C LEU A 284 15.18 15.10 -5.22
N LEU A 285 15.64 16.04 -6.05
CA LEU A 285 14.82 16.62 -7.12
C LEU A 285 14.48 15.54 -8.15
N ALA A 286 13.22 15.49 -8.61
CA ALA A 286 12.83 14.50 -9.60
C ALA A 286 13.45 14.73 -10.99
N VAL A 287 13.84 15.97 -11.32
CA VAL A 287 14.29 16.38 -12.65
C VAL A 287 15.73 15.95 -12.98
N ASP A 288 16.64 16.00 -12.00
CA ASP A 288 18.07 15.79 -12.19
C ASP A 288 18.74 14.96 -11.09
N ASP A 289 17.95 14.38 -10.18
CA ASP A 289 18.40 13.58 -9.04
C ASP A 289 19.35 14.33 -8.09
N GLN A 290 19.36 15.67 -8.13
CA GLN A 290 20.13 16.46 -7.18
C GLN A 290 19.60 16.24 -5.76
N SER A 291 20.49 15.81 -4.85
CA SER A 291 20.18 15.68 -3.43
C SER A 291 20.02 17.05 -2.78
N ILE A 292 18.83 17.29 -2.22
CA ILE A 292 18.48 18.53 -1.51
C ILE A 292 18.42 18.32 0.01
N ALA A 293 18.27 17.08 0.46
CA ALA A 293 18.32 16.75 1.88
C ALA A 293 18.87 15.34 2.12
N VAL A 294 19.61 15.14 3.21
CA VAL A 294 20.14 13.85 3.64
C VAL A 294 19.93 13.69 5.13
N LEU A 295 19.34 12.57 5.51
CA LEU A 295 19.21 12.20 6.90
C LEU A 295 20.50 11.55 7.41
N PRO A 296 20.84 11.72 8.69
CA PRO A 296 22.03 11.12 9.26
C PRO A 296 21.98 9.61 9.07
N GLN A 297 23.10 9.07 8.62
CA GLN A 297 23.30 7.64 8.51
C GLN A 297 23.03 6.96 9.86
N GLN A 298 22.23 5.91 9.84
CA GLN A 298 21.88 5.13 11.02
C GLN A 298 22.41 3.71 10.87
N VAL A 299 22.96 3.15 11.96
CA VAL A 299 23.27 1.72 12.05
C VAL A 299 22.25 1.09 12.96
N LEU A 300 21.43 0.19 12.41
CA LEU A 300 20.27 -0.39 13.05
C LEU A 300 20.43 -1.89 13.20
N ALA A 301 19.93 -2.42 14.32
CA ALA A 301 19.94 -3.84 14.65
C ALA A 301 18.64 -4.56 14.28
N SER A 302 17.67 -3.82 13.72
CA SER A 302 16.33 -4.29 13.36
C SER A 302 16.12 -4.09 11.86
N PRO A 303 15.56 -5.07 11.14
CA PRO A 303 15.19 -4.92 9.73
C PRO A 303 13.96 -4.02 9.52
N ALA A 304 13.17 -3.77 10.55
CA ALA A 304 12.05 -2.82 10.50
C ALA A 304 12.56 -1.39 10.67
N ILE A 305 12.32 -0.54 9.67
CA ILE A 305 12.77 0.84 9.63
C ILE A 305 11.58 1.77 9.78
N SER A 306 11.67 2.68 10.74
CA SER A 306 10.75 3.80 10.92
C SER A 306 11.56 5.09 10.88
N GLN A 307 11.18 6.03 10.03
CA GLN A 307 11.93 7.28 9.87
C GLN A 307 11.00 8.45 9.53
N ASP A 308 11.12 9.54 10.30
CA ASP A 308 10.38 10.77 10.05
C ASP A 308 11.21 11.74 9.21
N ILE A 309 10.59 12.37 8.22
CA ILE A 309 11.20 13.39 7.36
C ILE A 309 10.37 14.68 7.48
N PRO A 310 10.82 15.68 8.26
CA PRO A 310 10.10 16.94 8.39
C PRO A 310 10.36 17.81 7.16
N LEU A 311 9.40 17.84 6.23
CA LEU A 311 9.52 18.58 4.97
C LEU A 311 9.71 20.07 5.19
N SER A 312 9.10 20.63 6.24
CA SER A 312 9.27 22.03 6.67
C SER A 312 10.73 22.46 6.84
N GLN A 313 11.65 21.54 7.08
CA GLN A 313 13.08 21.83 7.27
C GLN A 313 13.89 21.82 5.97
N ILE A 314 13.35 21.32 4.85
CA ILE A 314 14.05 21.22 3.57
C ILE A 314 13.74 22.47 2.74
N SER A 315 14.61 23.48 2.72
CA SER A 315 14.30 24.79 2.13
C SER A 315 14.06 24.77 0.62
N GLN A 316 14.66 23.81 -0.10
CA GLN A 316 14.54 23.68 -1.56
C GLN A 316 13.23 23.02 -2.03
N LEU A 317 12.36 22.59 -1.10
CA LEU A 317 11.04 22.11 -1.49
C LEU A 317 10.16 23.28 -1.95
N GLU A 318 9.59 23.13 -3.13
CA GLU A 318 8.67 24.04 -3.80
C GLU A 318 7.29 23.39 -3.85
N ALA A 319 6.26 24.21 -3.74
CA ALA A 319 4.88 23.73 -3.82
C ALA A 319 4.53 23.36 -5.27
N GLY A 320 3.82 22.25 -5.45
CA GLY A 320 3.45 21.72 -6.77
C GLY A 320 4.59 21.06 -7.54
N ALA A 321 5.67 20.64 -6.85
CA ALA A 321 6.83 20.01 -7.46
C ALA A 321 7.00 18.55 -7.03
N ASP A 322 7.67 17.78 -7.89
CA ASP A 322 7.93 16.35 -7.70
C ASP A 322 9.35 16.09 -7.15
N TYR A 323 9.44 15.08 -6.28
CA TYR A 323 10.66 14.69 -5.58
C TYR A 323 10.79 13.16 -5.54
N LYS A 324 12.00 12.70 -5.18
CA LYS A 324 12.27 11.29 -4.91
C LYS A 324 12.88 11.14 -3.53
N LEU A 325 12.38 10.17 -2.78
CA LEU A 325 13.05 9.64 -1.60
C LEU A 325 13.97 8.50 -2.03
N GLN A 326 15.27 8.70 -1.93
CA GLN A 326 16.26 7.64 -2.12
C GLN A 326 16.59 7.01 -0.76
N ILE A 327 16.48 5.70 -0.68
CA ILE A 327 16.84 4.88 0.48
C ILE A 327 18.04 4.04 0.06
N HIS A 328 19.18 4.28 0.70
CA HIS A 328 20.37 3.44 0.56
C HIS A 328 20.53 2.56 1.79
N VAL A 329 20.63 1.26 1.57
CA VAL A 329 20.82 0.25 2.61
C VAL A 329 22.09 -0.53 2.34
N LYS A 330 22.90 -0.69 3.37
CA LYS A 330 24.08 -1.55 3.38
C LYS A 330 23.96 -2.55 4.52
N ASP A 331 23.98 -3.84 4.19
CA ASP A 331 24.11 -4.88 5.19
C ASP A 331 25.58 -5.02 5.61
N LEU A 332 25.89 -4.66 6.85
CA LEU A 332 27.24 -4.69 7.41
C LEU A 332 27.71 -6.11 7.75
N VAL A 333 26.85 -7.12 7.67
CA VAL A 333 27.20 -8.53 7.87
C VAL A 333 27.64 -9.17 6.56
N THR A 334 26.83 -9.02 5.50
CA THR A 334 27.13 -9.63 4.19
C THR A 334 27.97 -8.71 3.28
N GLY A 335 27.92 -7.40 3.50
CA GLY A 335 28.50 -6.38 2.63
C GLY A 335 27.63 -6.01 1.43
N ASN A 336 26.43 -6.58 1.30
CA ASN A 336 25.50 -6.27 0.22
C ASN A 336 24.93 -4.86 0.37
N GLU A 337 24.66 -4.21 -0.76
CA GLU A 337 24.12 -2.85 -0.82
C GLU A 337 22.91 -2.81 -1.76
N LEU A 338 21.95 -1.95 -1.41
CA LEU A 338 20.72 -1.72 -2.17
C LEU A 338 20.40 -0.22 -2.16
N THR A 339 19.97 0.29 -3.30
CA THR A 339 19.38 1.62 -3.42
C THR A 339 17.97 1.49 -3.96
N HIS A 340 17.01 2.12 -3.29
CA HIS A 340 15.59 2.13 -3.68
C HIS A 340 15.10 3.57 -3.73
N GLU A 341 14.22 3.89 -4.68
CA GLU A 341 13.69 5.23 -4.87
C GLU A 341 12.17 5.22 -4.88
N VAL A 342 11.58 6.18 -4.18
CA VAL A 342 10.12 6.33 -4.07
C VAL A 342 9.76 7.77 -4.44
N ALA A 343 8.94 7.93 -5.47
CA ALA A 343 8.44 9.24 -5.87
C ALA A 343 7.40 9.77 -4.87
N PHE A 344 7.39 11.09 -4.68
CA PHE A 344 6.36 11.84 -3.95
C PHE A 344 6.29 13.28 -4.47
N SER A 345 5.21 13.99 -4.20
CA SER A 345 5.05 15.39 -4.59
C SER A 345 4.70 16.28 -3.39
N VAL A 346 4.91 17.59 -3.54
CA VAL A 346 4.46 18.59 -2.58
C VAL A 346 3.22 19.28 -3.12
N ALA A 347 2.16 19.37 -2.32
CA ALA A 347 0.90 19.99 -2.73
C ALA A 347 1.11 21.42 -3.29
N PRO A 348 0.36 21.84 -4.32
CA PRO A 348 0.34 23.22 -4.77
C PRO A 348 -0.19 24.10 -3.63
N GLY A 349 0.55 25.13 -3.24
CA GLY A 349 0.21 25.95 -2.07
C GLY A 349 -1.18 26.58 -2.22
N GLY A 350 -2.03 26.40 -1.21
CA GLY A 350 -3.36 27.02 -1.17
C GLY A 350 -3.25 28.53 -1.36
N SER A 351 -4.02 29.06 -2.32
CA SER A 351 -4.16 30.50 -2.57
C SER A 351 -5.19 31.13 -1.66
#